data_AF-A0A521MK44-F1
#
_entry.id   AF-A0A521MK44-F1
#
_cell.length_a   1.000
_cell.length_b   1.000
_cell.length_c   1.000
_cell.angle_alpha   90.00
_cell.angle_beta   90.00
_cell.angle_gamma   90.00
#
_symmetry.space_group_name_H-M   'P 1'
#
loop_
_entity.id
_entity.type
_entity.pdbx_description
1 polymer ?
#
loop_
_entity_poly.entity_id
_entity_poly.type
_entity_poly.pdbx_seq_one_letter_code
_entity_poly.pdbx_strand_id
1 'polypeptide(L)' 'MPPPPVVNVHRTGSRRVSTVPAPGSDPTPQATPESTPVRASEDTDEAWGSRPSSVGAAGPNDDRLKRDVPPHW' A
#
# COMPACT_ATOMS: atom_id res chain seq x y z
N MET A 1 43.24 10.27 19.32
CA MET A 1 42.02 9.42 19.32
C MET A 1 41.72 9.08 17.86
N PRO A 2 41.86 7.83 17.41
CA PRO A 2 41.50 7.47 16.04
C PRO A 2 39.97 7.36 15.89
N PRO A 3 39.39 7.62 14.70
CA PRO A 3 37.96 7.44 14.45
C PRO A 3 37.58 5.95 14.45
N PRO A 4 36.32 5.60 14.77
CA PRO A 4 35.87 4.21 14.76
C PRO A 4 35.83 3.66 13.32
N PRO A 5 36.00 2.33 13.13
CA PRO A 5 35.88 1.71 11.82
C PRO A 5 34.43 1.81 11.31
N VAL A 6 34.28 2.23 10.05
CA VAL A 6 33.00 2.18 9.34
C VAL A 6 32.75 0.74 8.90
N VAL A 7 31.77 0.07 9.50
CA VAL A 7 31.34 -1.26 9.08
C VAL A 7 30.44 -1.09 7.85
N ASN A 8 31.00 -1.32 6.66
CA ASN A 8 30.20 -1.40 5.44
C ASN A 8 29.42 -2.73 5.43
N VAL A 9 28.14 -2.67 5.77
CA VAL A 9 27.23 -3.81 5.63
C VAL A 9 26.89 -3.97 4.15
N HIS A 10 27.58 -4.88 3.47
CA HIS A 10 27.14 -5.36 2.15
C HIS A 10 25.83 -6.13 2.35
N ARG A 11 24.71 -5.59 1.87
CA ARG A 11 23.43 -6.33 1.83
C ARG A 11 23.55 -7.46 0.81
N THR A 12 23.98 -8.63 1.26
CA THR A 12 24.05 -9.84 0.45
C THR A 12 22.64 -10.40 0.27
N GLY A 13 22.02 -10.15 -0.89
CA GLY A 13 20.87 -10.88 -1.42
C GLY A 13 19.56 -10.83 -0.61
N SER A 14 18.49 -11.34 -1.22
CA SER A 14 17.22 -11.56 -0.53
C SER A 14 17.35 -12.74 0.43
N ARG A 15 17.05 -12.54 1.73
CA ARG A 15 16.94 -13.62 2.72
C ARG A 15 15.64 -14.42 2.62
N ARG A 16 14.72 -14.03 1.73
CA ARG A 16 13.41 -14.66 1.58
C ARG A 16 13.44 -15.68 0.45
N VAL A 17 12.70 -16.77 0.64
CA VAL A 17 12.41 -17.74 -0.42
C VAL A 17 11.60 -17.03 -1.50
N SER A 18 12.10 -17.04 -2.73
CA SER A 18 11.36 -16.58 -3.90
C SER A 18 10.77 -17.77 -4.63
N THR A 19 9.49 -17.69 -5.00
CA THR A 19 8.82 -18.69 -5.83
C THR A 19 8.99 -18.35 -7.31
N VAL A 20 9.05 -19.38 -8.15
CA VAL A 20 8.99 -19.20 -9.61
C VAL A 20 7.62 -18.63 -9.98
N PRO A 21 7.54 -17.64 -10.88
CA PRO A 21 6.27 -17.15 -11.40
C PRO A 21 5.43 -18.27 -12.03
N ALA A 22 4.10 -18.14 -12.00
CA ALA A 22 3.22 -19.08 -12.67
C ALA A 22 3.48 -19.09 -14.20
N PRO A 23 3.38 -20.24 -14.89
CA PRO A 23 3.54 -20.29 -16.34
C PRO A 23 2.57 -19.33 -17.04
N GLY A 24 3.10 -18.48 -17.92
CA GLY A 24 2.32 -17.45 -18.63
C GLY A 24 2.10 -16.14 -17.85
N SER A 25 2.54 -16.05 -16.59
CA SER A 25 2.51 -14.81 -15.82
C SER A 25 3.74 -13.95 -16.09
N ASP A 26 3.56 -12.63 -16.06
CA ASP A 26 4.67 -11.68 -16.06
C ASP A 26 5.48 -11.80 -14.75
N PRO A 27 6.80 -12.10 -14.80
CA PRO A 27 7.66 -12.13 -13.61
C PRO A 27 7.87 -10.75 -12.97
N THR A 28 7.55 -9.69 -13.69
CA THR A 28 7.86 -8.30 -13.36
C THR A 28 6.66 -7.38 -13.60
N PRO A 29 5.51 -7.60 -12.93
CA PRO A 29 4.23 -6.96 -13.25
C PRO A 29 4.21 -5.42 -13.15
N GLN A 30 5.27 -4.80 -12.61
CA GLN A 30 5.38 -3.34 -12.45
C GLN A 30 6.74 -2.78 -12.91
N ALA A 31 7.51 -3.54 -13.70
CA ALA A 31 8.78 -3.06 -14.24
C ALA A 31 8.55 -2.19 -15.49
N THR A 32 8.01 -0.99 -15.31
CA THR A 32 7.92 0.03 -16.37
C THR A 32 9.09 1.02 -16.29
N PRO A 33 9.65 1.47 -17.43
CA PRO A 33 10.83 2.35 -17.45
C PRO A 33 10.63 3.71 -16.74
N GLU A 34 9.39 4.16 -16.58
CA GLU A 34 9.06 5.48 -16.00
C GLU A 34 8.63 5.45 -14.53
N SER A 35 8.79 4.32 -13.83
CA SER A 35 8.44 4.11 -12.41
C SER A 35 7.00 4.47 -12.01
N THR A 36 6.16 4.85 -12.97
CA THR A 36 4.77 5.24 -12.74
C THR A 36 3.93 3.97 -12.80
N PRO A 37 3.22 3.61 -11.71
CA PRO A 37 2.39 2.42 -11.72
C PRO A 37 1.31 2.54 -12.80
N VAL A 38 1.18 1.51 -13.63
CA VAL A 38 0.07 1.40 -14.59
C VAL A 38 -1.19 1.11 -13.79
N ARG A 39 -2.09 2.09 -13.71
CA ARG A 39 -3.40 1.93 -13.08
C ARG A 39 -4.31 1.08 -13.96
N ALA A 40 -5.10 0.22 -13.33
CA ALA A 40 -6.19 -0.45 -14.02
C ALA A 40 -7.24 0.58 -14.48
N SER A 41 -8.02 0.29 -15.52
CA SER A 41 -9.05 1.20 -16.02
C SER A 41 -10.13 1.52 -14.98
N GLU A 42 -10.34 0.63 -14.00
CA GLU A 42 -11.24 0.80 -12.86
C GLU A 42 -10.62 1.56 -11.69
N ASP A 43 -9.29 1.70 -11.65
CA ASP A 43 -8.53 2.39 -10.60
C ASP A 43 -8.55 3.91 -10.80
N THR A 44 -9.76 4.45 -10.71
CA THR A 44 -10.08 5.89 -10.76
C THR A 44 -10.08 6.46 -9.35
N ASP A 45 -9.65 7.71 -9.19
CA ASP A 45 -9.65 8.33 -7.86
C ASP A 45 -11.09 8.39 -7.29
N GLU A 46 -12.12 8.50 -8.16
CA GLU A 46 -13.53 8.41 -7.81
C GLU A 46 -13.92 7.07 -7.18
N ALA A 47 -13.38 5.95 -7.67
CA ALA A 47 -13.63 4.61 -7.12
C ALA A 47 -13.14 4.49 -5.67
N TRP A 48 -12.13 5.26 -5.30
CA TRP A 48 -11.60 5.35 -3.94
C TRP A 48 -12.30 6.40 -3.06
N GLY A 49 -13.31 7.09 -3.58
CA GLY A 49 -14.07 8.09 -2.83
C GLY A 49 -13.47 9.51 -2.87
N SER A 50 -12.90 9.93 -4.01
CA SER A 50 -12.30 11.27 -4.19
C SER A 50 -13.19 12.48 -3.97
N ARG A 51 -14.50 12.26 -3.83
CA ARG A 51 -15.35 13.30 -3.28
C ARG A 51 -15.07 13.32 -1.78
N PRO A 52 -14.43 14.38 -1.22
CA PRO A 52 -14.40 14.48 0.23
C PRO A 52 -15.85 14.32 0.69
N SER A 53 -16.11 13.39 1.62
CA SER A 53 -17.26 13.57 2.50
C SER A 53 -17.12 15.01 2.98
N SER A 54 -17.99 15.89 2.50
CA SER A 54 -17.88 17.32 2.77
C SER A 54 -17.70 17.43 4.28
N VAL A 55 -16.58 17.96 4.77
CA VAL A 55 -16.21 17.90 6.19
C VAL A 55 -17.45 18.10 7.08
N GLY A 56 -17.96 17.01 7.68
CA GLY A 56 -19.24 17.00 8.41
C GLY A 56 -20.43 16.24 7.78
N ALA A 57 -20.33 15.72 6.56
CA ALA A 57 -21.35 14.88 5.93
C ALA A 57 -21.21 13.46 6.46
N ALA A 58 -21.97 13.17 7.51
CA ALA A 58 -22.21 11.83 7.96
C ALA A 58 -22.95 11.06 6.86
N GLY A 59 -22.31 10.04 6.30
CA GLY A 59 -23.00 9.06 5.48
C GLY A 59 -23.96 8.23 6.34
N PRO A 60 -24.91 7.49 5.74
CA PRO A 60 -25.83 6.63 6.48
C PRO A 60 -25.14 5.64 7.43
N ASN A 61 -23.90 5.26 7.13
CA ASN A 61 -23.08 4.40 7.98
C ASN A 61 -22.50 5.13 9.20
N ASP A 62 -22.13 6.41 9.07
CA ASP A 62 -21.51 7.17 10.15
C ASP A 62 -22.49 7.40 11.30
N ASP A 63 -23.76 7.62 10.98
CA ASP A 63 -24.80 7.76 12.01
C ASP A 63 -25.12 6.43 12.70
N ARG A 64 -25.01 5.31 11.98
CA ARG A 64 -25.13 3.98 12.60
C ARG A 64 -23.96 3.70 13.53
N LEU A 65 -22.74 3.99 13.09
CA LEU A 65 -21.54 3.74 13.89
C LEU A 65 -21.51 4.56 15.19
N LYS A 66 -22.04 5.79 15.17
CA LYS A 66 -22.21 6.62 16.37
C LYS A 66 -23.27 6.10 17.34
N ARG A 67 -24.31 5.43 16.82
CA ARG A 67 -25.39 4.84 17.65
C ARG A 67 -25.01 3.47 18.19
N ASP A 68 -24.31 2.69 17.39
CA ASP A 68 -23.98 1.30 17.66
C ASP A 68 -22.62 1.18 18.38
N VAL A 69 -22.28 2.13 19.26
CA VAL A 69 -21.05 2.08 20.06
C VAL A 69 -21.24 1.08 21.20
N PRO A 70 -20.46 -0.02 21.26
CA PRO A 70 -20.59 -1.00 22.33
C PRO A 70 -20.23 -0.38 23.70
N PRO A 71 -20.86 -0.83 24.79
CA PRO A 71 -20.49 -0.39 26.12
C PRO A 71 -19.03 -0.76 26.41
N HIS A 72 -18.27 0.19 26.95
CA HIS A 72 -16.93 -0.06 27.45
C HIS A 72 -17.06 -0.58 28.89
N TRP A 73 -16.90 -1.88 29.06
CA TRP A 73 -16.86 -2.55 30.35
C TRP A 73 -15.50 -3.23 30.53
#